data_AF-A0A512MD97-F1
#
_entry.id   AF-A0A512MD97-F1
#
_cell.length_a   1.000
_cell.length_b   1.000
_cell.length_c   1.000
_cell.angle_alpha   90.00
_cell.angle_beta   90.00
_cell.angle_gamma   90.00
#
_symmetry.space_group_name_H-M   'P 1'
#
loop_
_entity.id
_entity.type
_entity.pdbx_description
1 polymer ?
#
loop_
_entity_poly.entity_id
_entity_poly.type
_entity_poly.pdbx_seq_one_letter_code
_entity_poly.pdbx_strand_id
1 'polypeptide(L)'
;MKALLRHLVIPLTVFVIAGMGVIWTAQTYPLPFGVLVLSVIIWGLIQGLITRRRNERRGWRVGSSGRDEIFYEEKVEGEWKRITIYAEMLVGKVHRIIDLSSIQFPEWARSREDKIIARIKSEYAPPRYEYDEGDKNEEANTGM
;
A
#
# COMPACT_ATOMS: atom_id res chain seq x y z
N MET A 1 -21.82 26.59 16.83
CA MET A 1 -23.04 25.80 16.54
C MET A 1 -23.19 25.43 15.04
N LYS A 2 -23.09 26.38 14.09
CA LYS A 2 -23.21 26.09 12.62
C LYS A 2 -22.18 25.08 12.07
N ALA A 3 -20.94 25.09 12.56
CA ALA A 3 -19.90 24.16 12.12
C ALA A 3 -20.18 22.69 12.54
N LEU A 4 -20.73 22.50 13.74
CA LEU A 4 -21.03 21.18 14.30
C LEU A 4 -22.21 20.52 13.56
N LEU A 5 -23.21 21.32 13.19
CA LEU A 5 -24.34 20.87 12.36
C LEU A 5 -23.87 20.38 10.98
N ARG A 6 -22.98 21.14 10.31
CA ARG A 6 -22.53 20.82 8.94
C ARG A 6 -21.60 19.60 8.90
N HIS A 7 -20.70 19.47 9.87
CA HIS A 7 -19.64 18.46 9.82
C HIS A 7 -19.99 17.16 10.56
N LEU A 8 -21.07 17.13 11.36
CA LEU A 8 -21.49 15.94 12.10
C LEU A 8 -22.91 15.49 11.76
N VAL A 9 -23.89 16.42 11.80
CA VAL A 9 -25.32 16.04 11.67
C VAL A 9 -25.69 15.70 10.23
N ILE A 10 -25.18 16.46 9.25
CA ILE A 10 -25.42 16.17 7.83
C ILE A 10 -24.85 14.79 7.41
N PRO A 11 -23.57 14.45 7.65
CA PRO A 11 -23.07 13.13 7.26
C PRO A 11 -23.77 11.99 8.00
N LEU A 12 -24.13 12.19 9.28
CA LEU A 12 -24.87 11.19 10.05
C LEU A 12 -26.27 10.93 9.49
N THR A 13 -27.02 11.99 9.16
CA THR A 13 -28.37 11.85 8.58
C THR A 13 -28.34 11.18 7.21
N VAL A 14 -27.36 11.53 6.36
CA VAL A 14 -27.14 10.85 5.07
C VAL A 14 -26.85 9.36 5.29
N PHE A 15 -26.01 9.03 6.27
CA PHE A 15 -25.68 7.63 6.59
C PHE A 15 -26.90 6.83 7.04
N VAL A 16 -27.76 7.42 7.90
CA VAL A 16 -28.99 6.77 8.37
C VAL A 16 -29.96 6.53 7.21
N ILE A 17 -30.20 7.53 6.36
CA ILE A 17 -31.09 7.40 5.20
C ILE A 17 -30.57 6.33 4.24
N ALA A 18 -29.27 6.32 3.96
CA ALA A 18 -28.64 5.31 3.11
C ALA A 18 -28.81 3.90 3.72
N GLY A 19 -28.57 3.74 5.02
CA GLY A 19 -28.75 2.48 5.73
C GLY A 19 -30.19 1.97 5.67
N MET A 20 -31.18 2.84 5.89
CA MET A 20 -32.60 2.48 5.77
C MET A 20 -32.96 2.07 4.33
N GLY A 21 -32.43 2.77 3.33
CA GLY A 21 -32.62 2.41 1.92
C GLY A 21 -32.05 1.03 1.58
N VAL A 22 -30.88 0.69 2.13
CA VAL A 22 -30.28 -0.66 1.98
C VAL A 22 -31.16 -1.73 2.61
N ILE A 23 -31.65 -1.52 3.84
CA ILE A 23 -32.54 -2.47 4.53
C ILE A 23 -33.84 -2.66 3.75
N TRP A 24 -34.47 -1.56 3.32
CA TRP A 24 -35.70 -1.63 2.55
C TRP A 24 -35.49 -2.38 1.23
N THR A 25 -34.41 -2.07 0.50
CA THR A 25 -34.07 -2.78 -0.76
C THR A 25 -33.83 -4.27 -0.52
N ALA A 26 -33.17 -4.64 0.58
CA ALA A 26 -32.94 -6.03 0.94
C ALA A 26 -34.25 -6.77 1.27
N GLN A 27 -35.23 -6.08 1.86
CA GLN A 27 -36.56 -6.64 2.15
C GLN A 27 -37.45 -6.74 0.90
N THR A 28 -37.45 -5.72 0.05
CA THR A 28 -38.27 -5.68 -1.17
C THR A 28 -37.72 -6.56 -2.28
N TYR A 29 -36.40 -6.65 -2.40
CA TYR A 29 -35.71 -7.36 -3.49
C TYR A 29 -34.57 -8.25 -2.98
N PRO A 30 -34.87 -9.31 -2.18
CA PRO A 30 -33.84 -10.11 -1.50
C PRO A 30 -32.93 -10.87 -2.48
N LEU A 31 -33.47 -11.37 -3.60
CA LEU A 31 -32.69 -12.12 -4.59
C LEU A 31 -31.65 -11.27 -5.33
N PRO A 32 -31.99 -10.16 -6.02
CA PRO A 32 -30.99 -9.35 -6.70
C PRO A 32 -30.02 -8.68 -5.71
N PHE A 33 -30.49 -8.33 -4.51
CA PHE A 33 -29.61 -7.82 -3.45
C PHE A 33 -28.57 -8.88 -3.03
N GLY A 34 -29.01 -10.12 -2.81
CA GLY A 34 -28.11 -11.24 -2.50
C GLY A 34 -27.09 -11.51 -3.61
N VAL A 35 -27.52 -11.51 -4.88
CA VAL A 35 -26.63 -11.68 -6.04
C VAL A 35 -25.60 -10.55 -6.09
N LEU A 36 -26.00 -9.30 -5.85
CA LEU A 36 -25.08 -8.16 -5.84
C LEU A 36 -24.02 -8.31 -4.75
N VAL A 37 -24.43 -8.64 -3.52
CA VAL A 37 -23.50 -8.87 -2.40
C VAL A 37 -22.53 -10.01 -2.73
N LEU A 38 -23.04 -11.12 -3.23
CA LEU A 38 -22.23 -12.29 -3.61
C LEU A 38 -21.22 -11.93 -4.72
N SER A 39 -21.64 -11.12 -5.69
CA SER A 39 -20.78 -10.66 -6.80
C SER A 39 -19.60 -9.83 -6.30
N VAL A 40 -19.84 -8.93 -5.34
CA VAL A 40 -18.78 -8.11 -4.71
C VAL A 40 -17.81 -9.00 -3.93
N ILE A 41 -18.31 -9.98 -3.19
CA ILE A 41 -17.47 -10.94 -2.44
C ILE A 41 -16.60 -11.76 -3.40
N ILE A 42 -17.21 -12.36 -4.43
CA ILE A 42 -16.51 -13.16 -5.45
C ILE A 42 -15.44 -12.32 -6.15
N TRP A 43 -15.76 -11.07 -6.51
CA TRP A 43 -14.81 -10.15 -7.11
C TRP A 43 -13.59 -9.92 -6.20
N GLY A 44 -13.81 -9.66 -4.91
CA GLY A 44 -12.73 -9.51 -3.94
C GLY A 44 -11.85 -10.76 -3.80
N LEU A 45 -12.46 -11.95 -3.79
CA LEU A 45 -11.74 -13.23 -3.74
C LEU A 45 -10.92 -13.46 -5.02
N ILE A 46 -11.48 -13.20 -6.19
CA ILE A 46 -10.79 -13.30 -7.49
C ILE A 46 -9.58 -12.36 -7.52
N GLN A 47 -9.77 -11.10 -7.12
CA GLN A 47 -8.67 -10.14 -7.04
C GLN A 47 -7.56 -10.67 -6.13
N GLY A 48 -7.89 -11.11 -4.91
CA GLY A 48 -6.91 -11.69 -3.98
C GLY A 48 -6.15 -12.89 -4.55
N LEU A 49 -6.85 -13.79 -5.27
CA LEU A 49 -6.22 -14.93 -5.94
C LEU A 49 -5.28 -14.51 -7.07
N ILE A 50 -5.67 -13.52 -7.87
CA ILE A 50 -4.84 -12.97 -8.95
C ILE A 50 -3.57 -12.34 -8.36
N THR A 51 -3.69 -11.51 -7.32
CA THR A 51 -2.52 -10.88 -6.68
C THR A 51 -1.59 -11.94 -6.11
N ARG A 52 -2.13 -12.96 -5.44
CA ARG A 52 -1.33 -14.07 -4.90
C ARG A 52 -0.58 -14.82 -5.99
N ARG A 53 -1.26 -15.20 -7.09
CA ARG A 53 -0.62 -15.90 -8.21
C ARG A 53 0.43 -15.04 -8.91
N ARG A 54 0.18 -13.74 -9.06
CA ARG A 54 1.14 -12.79 -9.64
C ARG A 54 2.41 -12.73 -8.78
N ASN A 55 2.26 -12.67 -7.45
CA ASN A 55 3.39 -12.64 -6.53
C ASN A 55 4.17 -13.97 -6.53
N GLU A 56 3.48 -15.11 -6.54
CA GLU A 56 4.11 -16.44 -6.68
C GLU A 56 4.90 -16.57 -8.00
N ARG A 57 4.36 -16.09 -9.13
CA ARG A 57 5.05 -16.12 -10.43
C ARG A 57 6.25 -15.17 -10.49
N ARG A 58 6.13 -13.98 -9.88
CA ARG A 58 7.22 -12.99 -9.83
C ARG A 58 8.34 -13.45 -8.90
N GLY A 59 8.02 -14.23 -7.88
CA GLY A 59 8.96 -14.66 -6.84
C GLY A 59 9.37 -13.55 -5.88
N TRP A 60 8.76 -12.37 -5.96
CA TRP A 60 8.98 -11.25 -5.05
C TRP A 60 7.69 -10.43 -4.89
N ARG A 61 7.56 -9.73 -3.77
CA ARG A 61 6.46 -8.81 -3.48
C ARG A 61 6.92 -7.67 -2.58
N VAL A 62 6.24 -6.54 -2.71
CA VAL A 62 6.47 -5.36 -1.88
C VAL A 62 5.13 -4.95 -1.27
N GLY A 63 5.15 -4.49 -0.03
CA GLY A 63 3.96 -3.99 0.64
C GLY A 63 4.29 -3.08 1.80
N SER A 64 3.26 -2.53 2.43
CA SER A 64 3.39 -1.70 3.62
C SER A 64 2.82 -2.41 4.84
N SER A 65 3.53 -2.31 5.96
CA SER A 65 3.09 -2.74 7.28
C SER A 65 2.85 -1.48 8.12
N GLY A 66 1.65 -1.25 8.61
CA GLY A 66 1.36 -0.04 9.39
C GLY A 66 1.59 1.29 8.64
N ARG A 67 2.03 2.30 9.38
CA ARG A 67 2.10 3.70 8.91
C ARG A 67 3.40 4.02 8.18
N ASP A 68 4.51 3.60 8.79
CA ASP A 68 5.88 4.06 8.50
C ASP A 68 6.80 2.89 8.10
N GLU A 69 6.25 1.68 7.88
CA GLU A 69 7.03 0.49 7.55
C GLU A 69 6.61 -0.05 6.18
N ILE A 70 7.62 -0.32 5.36
CA ILE A 70 7.52 -1.00 4.07
C ILE A 70 8.27 -2.33 4.22
N PHE A 71 7.83 -3.36 3.51
CA PHE A 71 8.52 -4.63 3.45
C PHE A 71 8.74 -5.03 2.00
N TYR A 72 9.92 -5.61 1.75
CA TYR A 72 10.24 -6.36 0.56
C TYR A 72 10.33 -7.83 0.93
N GLU A 73 9.67 -8.71 0.17
CA GLU A 73 9.79 -10.15 0.34
C GLU A 73 10.17 -10.81 -0.97
N GLU A 74 11.09 -11.77 -0.91
CA GLU A 74 11.53 -12.56 -2.05
C GLU A 74 11.54 -14.04 -1.69
N LYS A 75 11.14 -14.86 -2.65
CA LYS A 75 11.14 -16.31 -2.51
C LYS A 75 12.55 -16.83 -2.79
N VAL A 76 13.25 -17.24 -1.75
CA VAL A 76 14.60 -17.80 -1.80
C VAL A 76 14.51 -19.23 -1.30
N GLU A 77 14.90 -20.20 -2.14
CA GLU A 77 14.87 -21.64 -1.80
C GLU A 77 13.47 -22.15 -1.42
N GLY A 78 12.42 -21.54 -1.98
CA GLY A 78 11.03 -21.91 -1.71
C GLY A 78 10.41 -21.20 -0.51
N GLU A 79 11.21 -20.51 0.30
CA GLU A 79 10.77 -19.75 1.46
C GLU A 79 10.70 -18.25 1.17
N TRP A 80 9.69 -17.58 1.72
CA TRP A 80 9.59 -16.12 1.62
C TRP A 80 10.46 -15.47 2.69
N LYS A 81 11.55 -14.81 2.27
CA LYS A 81 12.43 -14.04 3.14
C LYS A 81 12.07 -12.56 3.06
N ARG A 82 12.00 -11.89 4.21
CA ARG A 82 11.57 -10.49 4.36
C ARG A 82 12.73 -9.56 4.67
N ILE A 83 12.70 -8.38 4.08
CA ILE A 83 13.51 -7.20 4.44
C ILE A 83 12.51 -6.11 4.85
N THR A 84 12.65 -5.61 6.07
CA THR A 84 11.89 -4.46 6.56
C THR A 84 12.64 -3.17 6.20
N ILE A 85 11.90 -2.18 5.72
CA ILE A 85 12.40 -0.89 5.27
C ILE A 85 11.58 0.18 5.98
N TYR A 86 12.25 1.10 6.66
CA TYR A 86 11.59 2.21 7.33
C TYR A 86 11.34 3.34 6.32
N ALA A 87 10.14 3.92 6.38
CA ALA A 87 9.75 5.05 5.56
C ALA A 87 9.29 6.19 6.47
N GLU A 88 9.93 7.35 6.36
CA GLU A 88 9.52 8.52 7.11
C GLU A 88 8.37 9.24 6.40
N MET A 89 7.34 9.60 7.16
CA MET A 89 6.29 10.50 6.68
C MET A 89 6.64 11.93 7.03
N LEU A 90 6.79 12.78 6.02
CA LEU A 90 6.87 14.22 6.23
C LEU A 90 5.50 14.80 6.58
N VAL A 91 5.38 15.40 7.76
CA VAL A 91 4.13 16.06 8.19
C VAL A 91 3.96 17.36 7.38
N GLY A 92 2.92 17.42 6.55
CA GLY A 92 2.53 18.63 5.79
C GLY A 92 2.50 18.46 4.27
N LYS A 93 3.09 17.38 3.73
CA LYS A 93 2.94 16.95 2.34
C LYS A 93 2.57 15.47 2.30
N VAL A 94 1.75 15.05 1.33
CA VAL A 94 1.40 13.62 1.11
C VAL A 94 2.57 12.88 0.45
N HIS A 95 3.80 13.06 0.97
CA HIS A 95 5.03 12.54 0.40
C HIS A 95 5.69 11.64 1.45
N ARG A 96 5.93 10.38 1.08
CA ARG A 96 6.68 9.43 1.91
C ARG A 96 8.12 9.41 1.42
N ILE A 97 9.07 9.59 2.34
CA ILE A 97 10.49 9.42 2.04
C ILE A 97 10.86 7.99 2.43
N ILE A 98 11.35 7.24 1.45
CA ILE A 98 11.93 5.91 1.71
C ILE A 98 13.42 6.12 1.92
N ASP A 99 13.88 5.91 3.15
CA ASP A 99 15.30 5.94 3.48
C ASP A 99 15.94 4.62 3.05
N LEU A 100 16.58 4.63 1.89
CA LEU A 100 17.28 3.47 1.35
C LEU A 100 18.59 3.18 2.09
N SER A 101 19.15 4.16 2.80
CA SER A 101 20.40 4.03 3.55
C SER A 101 20.22 3.25 4.85
N SER A 102 18.99 3.27 5.42
CA SER A 102 18.64 2.50 6.62
C SER A 102 18.50 0.97 6.38
N ILE A 103 18.55 0.51 5.13
CA ILE A 103 18.31 -0.89 4.78
C ILE A 103 19.51 -1.76 5.15
N GLN A 104 19.32 -2.62 6.15
CA GLN A 104 20.28 -3.69 6.45
C GLN A 104 20.01 -4.90 5.57
N PHE A 105 20.82 -5.08 4.51
CA PHE A 105 20.68 -6.22 3.62
C PHE A 105 21.17 -7.53 4.26
N PRO A 106 20.29 -8.54 4.43
CA PRO A 106 20.70 -9.86 4.88
C PRO A 106 21.56 -10.55 3.81
N GLU A 107 22.35 -11.54 4.22
CA GLU A 107 23.36 -12.19 3.36
C GLU A 107 22.81 -12.72 2.03
N TRP A 108 21.57 -13.24 2.02
CA TRP A 108 20.92 -13.73 0.80
C TRP A 108 20.59 -12.64 -0.23
N ALA A 109 20.58 -11.37 0.20
CA ALA A 109 20.18 -10.19 -0.56
C ALA A 109 21.35 -9.28 -0.95
N ARG A 110 22.50 -9.36 -0.25
CA ARG A 110 23.67 -8.47 -0.46
C ARG A 110 24.22 -8.45 -1.87
N SER A 111 24.14 -9.56 -2.61
CA SER A 111 24.61 -9.60 -4.01
C SER A 111 23.62 -9.01 -5.02
N ARG A 112 22.45 -8.55 -4.56
CA ARG A 112 21.32 -8.13 -5.42
C ARG A 112 20.68 -6.82 -4.96
N GLU A 113 21.39 -6.02 -4.16
CA GLU A 113 20.88 -4.79 -3.54
C GLU A 113 20.29 -3.85 -4.59
N ASP A 114 21.04 -3.56 -5.67
CA ASP A 114 20.57 -2.71 -6.78
C ASP A 114 19.27 -3.19 -7.41
N LYS A 115 19.12 -4.52 -7.57
CA LYS A 115 17.94 -5.14 -8.15
C LYS A 115 16.73 -5.02 -7.21
N ILE A 116 16.95 -5.15 -5.91
CA ILE A 116 15.92 -5.02 -4.88
C ILE A 116 15.45 -3.56 -4.82
N ILE A 117 16.38 -2.61 -4.80
CA ILE A 117 16.09 -1.17 -4.83
C ILE A 117 15.30 -0.82 -6.09
N ALA A 118 15.70 -1.30 -7.27
CA ALA A 118 14.96 -1.06 -8.52
C ALA A 118 13.52 -1.60 -8.47
N ARG A 119 13.32 -2.78 -7.88
CA ARG A 119 11.96 -3.37 -7.70
C ARG A 119 11.11 -2.52 -6.75
N ILE A 120 11.68 -2.05 -5.65
CA ILE A 120 11.00 -1.17 -4.69
C ILE A 120 10.62 0.16 -5.38
N LYS A 121 11.57 0.77 -6.12
CA LYS A 121 11.34 1.97 -6.94
C LYS A 121 10.24 1.80 -7.98
N SER A 122 10.13 0.62 -8.58
CA SER A 122 9.10 0.34 -9.58
C SER A 122 7.68 0.27 -9.01
N GLU A 123 7.51 -0.20 -7.77
CA GLU A 123 6.21 -0.29 -7.11
C GLU A 123 5.84 1.03 -6.38
N TYR A 124 6.83 1.81 -5.96
CA TYR A 124 6.67 3.10 -5.27
C TYR A 124 7.18 4.28 -6.12
N ALA A 125 6.59 4.48 -7.29
CA ALA A 125 7.03 5.54 -8.20
C ALA A 125 6.67 6.97 -7.72
N PRO A 126 7.47 7.99 -8.08
CA PRO A 126 7.11 9.40 -7.93
C PRO A 126 5.79 9.73 -8.65
N PRO A 127 5.00 10.72 -8.20
CA PRO A 127 5.30 11.71 -7.17
C PRO A 127 4.88 11.29 -5.75
N ARG A 128 4.39 10.05 -5.54
CA ARG A 128 3.91 9.61 -4.22
C ARG A 128 5.03 9.31 -3.22
N TYR A 129 6.24 9.06 -3.71
CA TYR A 129 7.40 8.68 -2.91
C TYR A 129 8.64 9.43 -3.39
N GLU A 130 9.46 9.88 -2.44
CA GLU A 130 10.80 10.42 -2.63
C GLU A 130 11.81 9.45 -1.99
N TYR A 131 13.03 9.42 -2.53
CA TYR A 131 14.09 8.54 -2.06
C TYR A 131 15.20 9.39 -1.46
N ASP A 132 15.55 9.12 -0.20
CA ASP A 132 16.75 9.67 0.40
C ASP A 132 17.91 8.69 0.12
N GLU A 133 18.69 9.03 -0.89
CA GLU A 133 19.95 8.37 -1.19
C GLU A 133 21.04 9.15 -0.45
N GLY A 134 21.13 8.97 0.87
CA GLY A 134 22.02 9.75 1.75
C GLY A 134 23.34 10.14 1.07
N ASP A 135 23.60 11.45 1.08
CA ASP A 135 24.64 12.18 0.33
C ASP A 135 25.75 11.33 -0.30
N LYS A 136 25.58 10.98 -1.58
CA LYS A 136 26.69 10.63 -2.49
C LYS A 136 27.02 11.75 -3.48
N ASN A 137 26.42 12.93 -3.33
CA ASN A 137 26.52 14.02 -4.31
C ASN A 137 27.47 15.16 -3.90
N GLU A 138 28.10 15.13 -2.73
CA GLU A 138 29.04 16.20 -2.31
C GLU A 138 30.46 16.07 -2.89
N GLU A 139 30.88 14.90 -3.39
CA GLU A 139 32.23 14.73 -3.95
C GLU A 139 32.35 15.09 -5.44
N ALA A 140 31.23 15.34 -6.15
CA ALA A 140 31.25 15.63 -7.58
C ALA A 140 31.37 17.13 -7.93
N ASN A 141 31.33 18.04 -6.94
CA ASN A 141 31.23 19.49 -7.21
C ASN A 141 32.30 20.36 -6.53
N THR A 142 33.35 19.74 -5.96
CA THR A 142 34.51 20.45 -5.39
C THR A 142 35.79 20.15 -6.18
N GLY A 143 35.66 20.10 -7.50
CA GLY A 143 36.72 19.74 -8.44
C GLY A 143 36.56 20.42 -9.80
N MET A 144 36.31 21.73 -9.81
CA MET A 144 36.55 22.61 -10.96
C MET A 144 37.00 23.98 -10.48
#